data_AF-M7P2B5-F1
#
_entry.id   AF-M7P2B5-F1
#
_cell.length_a   1.000
_cell.length_b   1.000
_cell.length_c   1.000
_cell.angle_alpha   90.00
_cell.angle_beta   90.00
_cell.angle_gamma   90.00
#
_symmetry.space_group_name_H-M   'P 1'
#
loop_
_entity.id
_entity.type
_entity.pdbx_description
1 polymer ?
#
loop_
_entity_poly.entity_id
_entity_poly.type
_entity_poly.pdbx_seq_one_letter_code
_entity_poly.pdbx_strand_id
1 'polypeptide(L)'
;MDLEKSTILFPHEIKKKIYILPDASNDLTSVTFQIIKEDHTLANALRYIIMKNPDVEFCGYSIPHPSEPKLNFRIQTYRKVSAVDVFLKGLDDLIALCDHVADTFQKEIRFSNSKEYKRVN
;
A
#
# COMPACT_ATOMS: atom_id res chain seq x y z
N MET A 1 -7.67 -1.03 41.42
CA MET A 1 -8.62 -2.12 41.21
C MET A 1 -9.28 -1.96 39.84
N ASP A 2 -8.71 -2.28 38.69
CA ASP A 2 -7.34 -2.53 38.21
C ASP A 2 -7.46 -2.27 36.71
N LEU A 3 -7.04 -1.09 36.24
CA LEU A 3 -7.01 -0.75 34.80
C LEU A 3 -5.58 -0.87 34.22
N GLU A 4 -4.73 -1.69 34.84
CA GLU A 4 -3.35 -1.94 34.38
C GLU A 4 -3.11 -3.38 33.90
N LYS A 5 -4.13 -4.26 33.93
CA LYS A 5 -3.95 -5.68 33.58
C LYS A 5 -4.21 -6.04 32.11
N SER A 6 -4.52 -5.09 31.23
CA SER A 6 -4.69 -5.39 29.79
C SER A 6 -3.43 -5.19 28.94
N THR A 7 -2.36 -4.63 29.48
CA THR A 7 -1.10 -4.37 28.73
C THR A 7 -0.17 -5.60 28.70
N ILE A 8 -0.46 -6.64 29.49
CA ILE A 8 0.44 -7.78 29.72
C ILE A 8 0.36 -8.90 28.66
N LEU A 9 -0.34 -8.71 27.53
CA LEU A 9 -0.39 -9.75 26.47
C LEU A 9 0.25 -9.35 25.12
N PHE A 10 0.64 -8.09 24.89
CA PHE A 10 1.37 -7.71 23.68
C PHE A 10 2.33 -6.53 23.96
N PRO A 11 3.64 -6.76 24.14
CA PRO A 11 4.61 -5.68 24.39
C PRO A 11 5.02 -4.91 23.12
N HIS A 12 4.21 -4.96 22.04
CA HIS A 12 4.56 -4.28 20.80
C HIS A 12 4.10 -2.83 20.85
N GLU A 13 5.02 -1.92 21.17
CA GLU A 13 4.84 -0.47 21.01
C GLU A 13 4.11 -0.18 19.68
N ILE A 14 3.03 0.60 19.72
CA ILE A 14 2.35 1.11 18.53
C ILE A 14 3.28 2.15 17.87
N LYS A 15 4.29 1.67 17.15
CA LYS A 15 5.16 2.53 16.32
C LYS A 15 4.38 2.96 15.09
N LYS A 16 4.43 4.26 14.78
CA LYS A 16 3.87 4.79 13.53
C LYS A 16 4.47 4.02 12.35
N LYS A 17 3.62 3.61 11.41
CA LYS A 17 4.03 2.81 10.24
C LYS A 17 4.62 3.68 9.13
N ILE A 18 4.12 4.90 8.98
CA ILE A 18 4.43 5.83 7.89
C ILE A 18 4.92 7.14 8.48
N TYR A 19 6.01 7.66 7.91
CA TYR A 19 6.61 8.94 8.24
C TYR A 19 6.76 9.77 6.98
N ILE A 20 6.55 11.09 7.07
CA ILE A 20 6.85 12.02 5.98
C ILE A 20 8.26 12.57 6.25
N LEU A 21 9.16 12.43 5.29
CA LEU A 21 10.51 12.97 5.39
C LEU A 21 10.51 14.49 5.15
N PRO A 22 11.44 15.23 5.79
CA PRO A 22 11.46 16.70 5.74
C PRO A 22 11.83 17.29 4.37
N ASP A 23 12.23 16.47 3.39
CA ASP A 23 12.47 16.86 1.98
C ASP A 23 11.16 17.06 1.20
N ALA A 24 10.05 17.32 1.89
CA ALA A 24 8.78 17.63 1.24
C ALA A 24 8.81 19.08 0.72
N SER A 25 8.31 19.29 -0.49
CA SER A 25 8.15 20.64 -1.03
C SER A 25 7.14 21.43 -0.20
N ASN A 26 7.30 22.76 -0.11
CA ASN A 26 6.42 23.63 0.69
C ASN A 26 4.94 23.53 0.29
N ASP A 27 4.69 23.17 -0.96
CA ASP A 27 3.40 22.98 -1.61
C ASP A 27 2.91 21.52 -1.62
N LEU A 28 3.64 20.60 -0.98
CA LEU A 28 3.33 19.15 -0.88
C LEU A 28 3.16 18.44 -2.23
N THR A 29 3.65 19.04 -3.31
CA THR A 29 3.65 18.47 -4.66
C THR A 29 4.73 17.42 -4.85
N SER A 30 5.79 17.47 -4.05
CA SER A 30 6.83 16.46 -3.96
C SER A 30 7.02 16.02 -2.52
N VAL A 31 6.76 14.74 -2.23
CA VAL A 31 6.83 14.19 -0.88
C VAL A 31 7.53 12.83 -0.92
N THR A 32 8.39 12.58 0.07
CA THR A 32 8.98 11.26 0.32
C THR A 32 8.38 10.66 1.59
N PHE A 33 7.68 9.55 1.45
CA PHE A 33 7.13 8.74 2.53
C PHE A 33 8.14 7.66 2.93
N GLN A 34 8.39 7.50 4.22
CA GLN A 34 9.15 6.40 4.78
C GLN A 34 8.19 5.42 5.46
N ILE A 35 8.15 4.19 4.95
CA ILE A 35 7.30 3.11 5.45
C ILE A 35 8.18 2.07 6.15
N ILE A 36 7.86 1.75 7.39
CA ILE A 36 8.64 0.84 8.23
C ILE A 36 8.13 -0.58 8.06
N LYS A 37 9.03 -1.58 7.99
CA LYS A 37 8.70 -3.00 7.82
C LYS A 37 7.83 -3.27 6.58
N GLU A 38 8.20 -2.65 5.47
CA GLU A 38 7.65 -2.95 4.14
C GLU A 38 8.81 -3.06 3.15
N ASP A 39 8.59 -3.79 2.06
CA ASP A 39 9.61 -4.10 1.07
C ASP A 39 9.08 -3.92 -0.37
N HIS A 40 9.79 -4.51 -1.33
CA HIS A 40 9.46 -4.49 -2.75
C HIS A 40 8.04 -4.95 -3.07
N THR A 41 7.45 -5.81 -2.24
CA THR A 41 6.12 -6.38 -2.45
C THR A 41 5.06 -5.27 -2.49
N LEU A 42 4.96 -4.50 -1.41
CA LEU A 42 4.04 -3.36 -1.34
C LEU A 42 4.50 -2.24 -2.29
N ALA A 43 5.80 -1.94 -2.29
CA ALA A 43 6.34 -0.79 -2.99
C ALA A 43 6.14 -0.87 -4.51
N ASN A 44 6.41 -2.03 -5.10
CA ASN A 44 6.31 -2.20 -6.54
C ASN A 44 4.85 -2.18 -7.01
N ALA A 45 3.95 -2.84 -6.25
CA ALA A 45 2.53 -2.82 -6.53
C ALA A 45 1.97 -1.39 -6.46
N LEU A 46 2.25 -0.68 -5.37
CA LEU A 46 1.77 0.68 -5.18
C LEU A 46 2.35 1.66 -6.20
N ARG A 47 3.65 1.55 -6.53
CA ARG A 47 4.27 2.34 -7.60
C ARG A 47 3.54 2.16 -8.93
N TYR A 48 3.20 0.92 -9.28
CA TYR A 48 2.53 0.64 -10.55
C TYR A 48 1.15 1.28 -10.61
N ILE A 49 0.36 1.22 -9.52
CA ILE A 49 -0.96 1.84 -9.44
C ILE A 49 -0.87 3.36 -9.50
N ILE A 50 -0.01 3.97 -8.68
CA ILE A 50 0.13 5.44 -8.61
C ILE A 50 0.60 6.01 -9.96
N MET A 51 1.49 5.33 -10.68
CA MET A 51 1.93 5.75 -12.01
C MET A 51 0.82 5.74 -13.08
N LYS A 52 -0.33 5.11 -12.84
CA LYS A 52 -1.49 5.20 -13.76
C LYS A 52 -2.26 6.50 -13.61
N ASN A 53 -2.09 7.22 -12.51
CA ASN A 53 -2.76 8.49 -12.29
C ASN A 53 -2.13 9.58 -13.18
N PRO A 54 -2.88 10.25 -14.07
CA PRO A 54 -2.35 11.29 -14.97
C PRO A 54 -1.84 12.54 -14.24
N ASP A 55 -2.23 12.75 -12.99
CA ASP A 55 -1.76 13.87 -12.17
C ASP A 55 -0.35 13.63 -11.57
N VAL A 56 0.17 12.41 -11.70
CA VAL A 56 1.48 12.00 -11.20
C VAL A 56 2.54 12.17 -12.28
N GLU A 57 3.57 12.93 -11.95
CA GLU A 57 4.75 13.13 -12.78
C GLU A 57 5.78 12.02 -12.56
N PHE A 58 6.06 11.74 -11.29
CA PHE A 58 7.07 10.77 -10.92
C PHE A 58 6.64 10.00 -9.68
N CYS A 59 6.86 8.69 -9.72
CA CYS A 59 6.69 7.81 -8.59
C CYS A 59 7.82 6.77 -8.58
N GLY A 60 8.54 6.69 -7.46
CA GLY A 60 9.66 5.79 -7.29
C GLY A 60 9.81 5.35 -5.85
N TYR A 61 10.53 4.25 -5.64
CA TYR A 61 10.85 3.79 -4.30
C TYR A 61 12.29 3.28 -4.23
N SER A 62 12.86 3.32 -3.03
CA SER A 62 14.18 2.76 -2.74
C SER A 62 14.19 2.15 -1.34
N ILE A 63 14.96 1.08 -1.19
CA ILE A 63 15.31 0.51 0.11
C ILE A 63 16.75 0.93 0.38
N PRO A 64 17.01 1.83 1.36
CA PRO A 64 18.34 2.38 1.57
C PRO A 64 19.40 1.31 1.86
N HIS A 65 19.00 0.26 2.59
CA HIS A 65 19.87 -0.85 2.92
C HIS A 65 19.05 -2.13 3.17
N PRO A 66 19.42 -3.30 2.60
CA PRO A 66 18.64 -4.54 2.76
C PRO A 66 18.44 -5.00 4.21
N SER A 67 19.39 -4.71 5.09
CA SER A 67 19.30 -5.05 6.52
C SER A 67 18.42 -4.11 7.34
N GLU A 68 17.99 -2.98 6.76
CA GLU A 68 17.07 -2.06 7.42
C GLU A 68 15.67 -2.19 6.81
N PRO A 69 14.64 -2.51 7.60
CA PRO A 69 13.27 -2.63 7.09
C PRO A 69 12.65 -1.23 6.92
N LYS A 70 13.23 -0.41 6.04
CA LYS A 70 12.78 0.94 5.71
C LYS A 70 12.62 1.06 4.20
N LEU A 71 11.43 1.47 3.79
CA LEU A 71 11.09 1.75 2.42
C LEU A 71 10.89 3.26 2.25
N ASN A 72 11.65 3.87 1.36
CA ASN A 72 11.44 5.26 0.97
C ASN A 72 10.63 5.28 -0.34
N PHE A 73 9.53 6.01 -0.36
CA PHE A 73 8.60 6.10 -1.48
C PHE A 73 8.39 7.57 -1.84
N ARG A 74 8.82 7.98 -3.03
CA ARG A 74 8.79 9.37 -3.49
C ARG A 74 7.73 9.56 -4.56
N ILE A 75 6.91 10.58 -4.39
CA ILE A 75 5.87 11.00 -5.34
C ILE A 75 6.10 12.46 -5.71
N GLN A 76 5.90 12.78 -6.98
CA GLN A 76 5.86 14.12 -7.53
C GLN A 76 4.64 14.26 -8.45
N THR A 77 3.91 15.37 -8.31
CA THR A 77 2.67 15.65 -9.06
C THR A 77 2.77 16.92 -9.90
N TYR A 78 2.04 17.00 -11.02
CA TYR A 78 2.11 18.16 -11.93
C TYR A 78 1.32 19.40 -11.47
N ARG A 79 0.08 19.24 -11.00
CA ARG A 79 -0.95 20.32 -10.97
C ARG A 79 -1.23 20.90 -9.58
N LYS A 80 -0.23 21.08 -8.72
CA LYS A 80 -0.44 21.44 -7.29
C LYS A 80 -1.39 20.48 -6.55
N VAL A 81 -1.47 19.24 -7.02
CA VAL A 81 -2.20 18.18 -6.32
C VAL A 81 -1.34 17.74 -5.15
N SER A 82 -1.97 17.49 -4.00
CA SER A 82 -1.24 16.97 -2.84
C SER A 82 -0.72 15.56 -3.14
N ALA A 83 0.58 15.35 -3.01
CA ALA A 83 1.17 14.02 -3.12
C ALA A 83 0.64 13.05 -2.04
N VAL A 84 0.14 13.59 -0.92
CA VAL A 84 -0.53 12.80 0.13
C VAL A 84 -1.88 12.27 -0.34
N ASP A 85 -2.67 13.08 -1.04
CA ASP A 85 -3.98 12.66 -1.55
C ASP A 85 -3.81 11.60 -2.64
N VAL A 86 -2.83 11.79 -3.52
CA VAL A 86 -2.43 10.79 -4.52
C VAL A 86 -1.99 9.49 -3.86
N PHE A 87 -1.21 9.57 -2.78
CA PHE A 87 -0.75 8.38 -2.06
C PHE A 87 -1.92 7.61 -1.43
N LEU A 88 -2.84 8.29 -0.76
CA LEU A 88 -4.03 7.68 -0.17
C LEU A 88 -4.94 7.06 -1.23
N LYS A 89 -5.22 7.81 -2.30
CA LYS A 89 -6.00 7.28 -3.43
C LYS A 89 -5.33 6.06 -4.06
N GLY A 90 -4.01 6.07 -4.19
CA GLY A 90 -3.26 4.94 -4.72
C GLY A 90 -3.38 3.67 -3.87
N LEU A 91 -3.49 3.81 -2.54
CA LEU A 91 -3.75 2.69 -1.64
C LEU A 91 -5.18 2.16 -1.81
N ASP A 92 -6.18 3.04 -1.89
CA ASP A 92 -7.58 2.65 -2.11
C ASP A 92 -7.75 1.94 -3.46
N ASP A 93 -7.14 2.47 -4.53
CA ASP A 93 -7.14 1.88 -5.86
C ASP A 93 -6.47 0.48 -5.85
N LEU A 94 -5.41 0.29 -5.06
CA LEU A 94 -4.73 -1.00 -4.92
C LEU A 94 -5.62 -2.01 -4.18
N ILE A 95 -6.34 -1.59 -3.12
CA ILE A 95 -7.30 -2.44 -2.41
C ILE A 95 -8.42 -2.86 -3.37
N ALA A 96 -9.01 -1.92 -4.10
CA ALA A 96 -10.06 -2.20 -5.07
C ALA A 96 -9.62 -3.20 -6.16
N LEU A 97 -8.36 -3.11 -6.62
CA LEU A 97 -7.80 -4.08 -7.55
C LEU A 97 -7.72 -5.48 -6.92
N CYS A 98 -7.23 -5.59 -5.69
CA CYS A 98 -7.16 -6.87 -4.98
C CYS A 98 -8.53 -7.50 -4.80
N ASP A 99 -9.54 -6.72 -4.42
CA ASP A 99 -10.92 -7.18 -4.26
C ASP A 99 -11.48 -7.68 -5.59
N HIS A 100 -11.26 -6.95 -6.68
CA HIS A 100 -11.72 -7.35 -8.01
C HIS A 100 -11.08 -8.66 -8.48
N VAL A 101 -9.77 -8.83 -8.24
CA VAL A 101 -9.04 -10.06 -8.57
C VAL A 101 -9.57 -11.23 -7.74
N ALA A 102 -9.77 -11.04 -6.43
CA ALA A 102 -10.29 -12.07 -5.53
C ALA A 102 -11.70 -12.52 -5.94
N ASP A 103 -12.59 -11.57 -6.24
CA ASP A 103 -13.96 -11.86 -6.70
C ASP A 103 -13.98 -12.64 -8.00
N THR A 104 -13.17 -12.22 -8.98
CA THR A 104 -13.09 -12.88 -10.29
C THR A 104 -12.55 -14.29 -10.13
N PHE A 105 -11.49 -14.47 -9.34
CA PHE A 105 -10.91 -15.78 -9.05
C PHE A 105 -11.90 -16.72 -8.37
N GLN A 106 -12.62 -16.23 -7.34
CA GLN A 106 -13.64 -17.03 -6.65
C GLN A 106 -14.80 -17.41 -7.56
N LYS A 107 -15.24 -16.53 -8.48
CA LYS A 107 -16.28 -16.83 -9.46
C LYS A 107 -15.86 -17.98 -10.38
N GLU A 108 -14.63 -17.95 -10.89
CA GLU A 108 -14.11 -19.00 -11.78
C GLU A 108 -13.91 -20.35 -11.08
N ILE A 109 -13.49 -20.34 -9.81
CA ILE A 109 -13.43 -21.57 -8.99
C ILE A 109 -14.82 -22.20 -8.83
N ARG A 110 -15.82 -21.40 -8.45
CA ARG A 110 -17.20 -21.90 -8.28
C ARG A 110 -17.75 -22.47 -9.59
N PHE A 111 -17.49 -21.79 -10.70
CA PHE A 111 -17.89 -22.25 -12.02
C PHE A 111 -17.22 -23.57 -12.40
N SER A 112 -15.91 -23.71 -12.17
CA SER A 112 -15.14 -24.94 -12.44
C SER A 112 -15.66 -26.12 -11.63
N ASN A 113 -15.87 -25.94 -10.32
CA ASN A 113 -16.42 -26.98 -9.43
C ASN A 113 -17.82 -27.43 -9.87
N SER A 114 -18.66 -26.50 -10.34
CA SER A 114 -20.00 -26.84 -10.84
C SER A 114 -19.98 -27.67 -12.13
N LYS A 115 -18.95 -27.49 -12.96
CA LYS A 115 -18.76 -28.27 -14.20
C LYS A 115 -18.24 -29.67 -13.92
N GLU A 116 -17.33 -29.83 -12.96
CA GLU A 116 -16.87 -31.16 -12.54
C GLU A 116 -18.01 -31.98 -11.94
N TYR A 117 -18.84 -31.39 -11.08
CA TYR A 117 -20.02 -32.07 -10.53
C TYR A 117 -21.00 -32.57 -11.62
N LYS A 118 -21.15 -31.82 -12.72
CA LYS A 118 -21.97 -32.21 -13.88
C LYS A 118 -21.30 -33.21 -14.83
N ARG A 119 -20.00 -33.51 -14.67
CA ARG A 119 -19.28 -34.53 -15.45
C ARG A 119 -19.22 -35.88 -14.75
N VAL A 120 -19.35 -35.89 -13.43
CA VAL A 120 -19.26 -37.10 -12.60
C VAL A 120 -20.65 -37.74 -12.37
N ASN A 121 -21.73 -37.00 -12.59
CA ASN A 121 -23.12 -37.49 -12.63
C ASN A 121 -23.67 -37.42 -14.06
#